data_AF-A0A9N8H8S5-F1
#
_entry.id   AF-A0A9N8H8S5-F1
#
_cell.length_a   1.000
_cell.length_b   1.000
_cell.length_c   1.000
_cell.angle_alpha   90.00
_cell.angle_beta   90.00
_cell.angle_gamma   90.00
#
_symmetry.space_group_name_H-M   'P 1'
#
loop_
_entity.id
_entity.type
_entity.pdbx_description
1 polymer ?
#
loop_
_entity_poly.entity_id
_entity_poly.type
_entity_poly.pdbx_seq_one_letter_code
_entity_poly.pdbx_strand_id
1 'polypeptide(L)'
;MTSYVAIDHFGTETLTAIPPEEKPTYNSLKIIHQELNANAMTIAETNRLFAANEKQFLIFRGTETALKKQLLEAVSDTFTKTLKHKMYGYAQVTAREILAHLDAAYGTVDADDIKDNEERMNATWNPSQPIEDLYNQVKDAQKFAADHDGCRQGKTPNPHSEGSRICEQSDEPNHQNANCD
;
A
#
# COMPACT_ATOMS: atom_id res chain seq x y z
N MET A 1 -12.97 -58.56 -18.98
CA MET A 1 -13.55 -57.21 -19.14
C MET A 1 -13.80 -56.65 -17.76
N THR A 2 -12.81 -55.92 -17.23
CA THR A 2 -12.96 -55.16 -15.99
C THR A 2 -12.31 -53.82 -16.27
N SER A 3 -13.11 -52.81 -16.59
CA SER A 3 -12.65 -51.43 -16.71
C SER A 3 -13.27 -50.68 -15.56
N TYR A 4 -12.43 -50.34 -14.59
CA TYR A 4 -12.77 -49.47 -13.48
C TYR A 4 -12.56 -48.04 -14.00
N VAL A 5 -13.65 -47.29 -14.21
CA VAL A 5 -13.56 -45.87 -14.54
C VAL A 5 -13.40 -45.14 -13.21
N ALA A 6 -12.17 -44.70 -12.93
CA ALA A 6 -11.91 -43.73 -11.88
C ALA A 6 -12.68 -42.46 -12.24
N ILE A 7 -13.70 -42.14 -11.46
CA ILE A 7 -14.36 -40.85 -11.56
C ILE A 7 -13.54 -39.88 -10.71
N ASP A 8 -12.44 -39.42 -11.28
CA ASP A 8 -11.69 -38.29 -10.78
C ASP A 8 -12.50 -37.03 -11.11
N HIS A 9 -13.54 -36.74 -10.32
CA HIS A 9 -14.13 -35.40 -10.27
C HIS A 9 -13.12 -34.47 -9.58
N PHE A 10 -12.11 -34.05 -10.34
CA PHE A 10 -11.32 -32.88 -10.00
C PHE A 10 -12.24 -31.65 -10.01
N GLY A 11 -12.85 -31.35 -8.87
CA GLY A 11 -13.07 -29.98 -8.47
C GLY A 11 -11.73 -29.48 -7.95
N THR A 12 -10.93 -28.84 -8.79
CA THR A 12 -9.87 -27.94 -8.32
C THR A 12 -10.54 -26.76 -7.64
N GLU A 13 -11.08 -26.97 -6.45
CA GLU A 13 -11.30 -25.89 -5.52
C GLU A 13 -9.92 -25.50 -5.04
N THR A 14 -9.25 -24.66 -5.84
CA THR A 14 -8.50 -23.59 -5.21
C THR A 14 -9.46 -23.03 -4.16
N LEU A 15 -9.16 -23.27 -2.89
CA LEU A 15 -9.69 -22.47 -1.79
C LEU A 15 -9.19 -21.06 -2.06
N THR A 16 -9.79 -20.38 -3.04
CA THR A 16 -9.72 -18.94 -3.19
C THR A 16 -10.40 -18.47 -1.94
N ALA A 17 -9.60 -18.20 -0.91
CA ALA A 17 -9.98 -17.41 0.22
C ALA A 17 -10.86 -16.30 -0.33
N ILE A 18 -12.13 -16.29 0.09
CA ILE A 18 -13.06 -15.22 -0.26
C ILE A 18 -12.28 -13.93 0.03
N PRO A 19 -12.10 -13.03 -0.95
CA PRO A 19 -11.43 -11.77 -0.71
C PRO A 19 -12.09 -11.15 0.53
N PRO A 20 -11.33 -10.83 1.59
CA PRO A 20 -11.85 -10.70 2.95
C PRO A 20 -12.85 -9.55 3.15
N GLU A 21 -13.17 -8.82 2.10
CA GLU A 21 -14.01 -7.64 2.06
C GLU A 21 -15.52 -7.95 1.96
N GLU A 22 -15.94 -9.08 1.39
CA GLU A 22 -17.38 -9.34 1.18
C GLU A 22 -18.01 -10.11 2.35
N LYS A 23 -19.01 -9.50 2.99
CA LYS A 23 -19.79 -10.15 4.06
C LYS A 23 -20.43 -11.43 3.51
N PRO A 24 -20.29 -12.59 4.20
CA PRO A 24 -20.95 -13.81 3.76
C PRO A 24 -22.47 -13.59 3.71
N THR A 25 -23.09 -13.75 2.53
CA THR A 25 -24.55 -13.60 2.36
C THR A 25 -25.23 -14.96 2.37
N TYR A 26 -26.51 -14.99 2.75
CA TYR A 26 -27.33 -16.20 2.68
C TYR A 26 -27.47 -16.73 1.24
N ASN A 27 -27.35 -15.85 0.23
CA ASN A 27 -27.58 -16.19 -1.16
C ASN A 27 -26.40 -16.92 -1.82
N SER A 28 -25.16 -16.69 -1.39
CA SER A 28 -24.00 -17.47 -1.84
C SER A 28 -24.02 -18.92 -1.33
N LEU A 29 -24.90 -19.24 -0.38
CA LEU A 29 -25.15 -20.60 0.14
C LEU A 29 -26.44 -21.22 -0.42
N LYS A 30 -27.19 -20.49 -1.25
CA LYS A 30 -28.50 -20.91 -1.76
C LYS A 30 -28.41 -21.85 -2.98
N ILE A 31 -27.28 -21.84 -3.69
CA ILE A 31 -27.01 -22.79 -4.80
C ILE A 31 -27.05 -24.25 -4.30
N ILE A 32 -26.81 -24.49 -3.01
CA ILE A 32 -26.80 -25.83 -2.41
C ILE A 32 -28.21 -26.30 -1.98
N HIS A 33 -29.13 -25.36 -1.70
CA HIS A 33 -30.42 -25.67 -1.07
C HIS A 33 -31.57 -25.96 -2.04
N GLN A 34 -31.50 -25.53 -3.31
CA GLN A 34 -32.64 -25.60 -4.23
C GLN A 34 -32.62 -26.76 -5.23
N GLU A 35 -31.50 -27.46 -5.44
CA GLU A 35 -31.42 -28.47 -6.53
C GLU A 35 -31.26 -29.92 -6.08
N LEU A 36 -31.01 -30.20 -4.79
CA LEU A 36 -30.87 -31.55 -4.28
C LEU A 36 -31.64 -31.68 -2.98
N ASN A 37 -32.60 -32.60 -2.93
CA ASN A 37 -33.31 -33.05 -1.73
C ASN A 37 -32.40 -32.90 -0.48
N ALA A 38 -32.64 -31.86 0.32
CA ALA A 38 -31.69 -31.37 1.31
C ALA A 38 -31.42 -32.43 2.39
N ASN A 39 -30.29 -33.12 2.29
CA ASN A 39 -29.85 -34.09 3.28
C ASN A 39 -29.31 -33.33 4.50
N ALA A 40 -29.63 -33.80 5.71
CA ALA A 40 -29.16 -33.17 6.97
C ALA A 40 -27.64 -32.93 7.01
N MET A 41 -26.86 -33.76 6.30
CA MET A 41 -25.41 -33.65 6.17
C MET A 41 -24.97 -32.41 5.36
N THR A 42 -25.64 -32.07 4.26
CA THR A 42 -25.27 -30.90 3.44
C THR A 42 -25.62 -29.60 4.14
N ILE A 43 -26.72 -29.57 4.90
CA ILE A 43 -27.10 -28.44 5.76
C ILE A 43 -26.05 -28.22 6.86
N ALA A 44 -25.62 -29.30 7.52
CA ALA A 44 -24.62 -29.23 8.58
C ALA A 44 -23.28 -28.69 8.07
N GLU A 45 -22.84 -29.12 6.89
CA GLU A 45 -21.59 -28.63 6.30
C GLU A 45 -21.69 -27.18 5.81
N THR A 46 -22.83 -26.80 5.22
CA THR A 46 -23.08 -25.40 4.81
C THR A 46 -23.03 -24.44 6.00
N ASN A 47 -23.60 -24.85 7.14
CA ASN A 47 -23.55 -24.07 8.38
C ASN A 47 -22.12 -23.95 8.93
N ARG A 48 -21.28 -24.99 8.78
CA ARG A 48 -19.86 -24.96 9.17
C ARG A 48 -19.06 -23.97 8.33
N LEU A 49 -19.23 -24.01 7.01
CA LEU A 49 -18.57 -23.09 6.08
C LEU A 49 -19.01 -21.64 6.34
N PHE A 50 -20.31 -21.41 6.59
CA PHE A 50 -20.81 -20.09 6.95
C PHE A 50 -20.17 -19.56 8.24
N ALA A 51 -20.13 -20.36 9.30
CA ALA A 51 -19.52 -19.97 10.57
C ALA A 51 -18.01 -19.71 10.44
N ALA A 52 -17.31 -20.48 9.59
CA ALA A 52 -15.89 -20.26 9.30
C ALA A 52 -15.67 -18.92 8.57
N ASN A 53 -16.46 -18.64 7.53
CA ASN A 53 -16.39 -17.41 6.76
C ASN A 53 -16.78 -16.18 7.59
N GLU A 54 -17.80 -16.30 8.45
CA GLU A 54 -18.20 -15.25 9.39
C GLU A 54 -17.04 -14.89 10.33
N LYS A 55 -16.36 -15.90 10.87
CA LYS A 55 -15.20 -15.68 11.74
C LYS A 55 -14.07 -14.95 11.00
N GLN A 56 -13.75 -15.34 9.76
CA GLN A 56 -12.74 -14.65 8.95
C GLN A 56 -13.13 -13.19 8.68
N PHE A 57 -14.38 -12.93 8.31
CA PHE A 57 -14.88 -11.59 8.06
C PHE A 57 -14.80 -10.70 9.30
N LEU A 58 -15.20 -11.22 10.48
CA LEU A 58 -15.11 -10.48 11.73
C LEU A 58 -13.67 -10.14 12.11
N ILE A 59 -12.73 -11.05 11.89
CA ILE A 59 -11.30 -10.81 12.11
C ILE A 59 -10.82 -9.69 11.17
N PHE A 60 -11.12 -9.80 9.87
CA PHE A 60 -10.74 -8.78 8.89
C PHE A 60 -11.27 -7.39 9.27
N ARG A 61 -12.57 -7.26 9.54
CA ARG A 61 -13.20 -6.00 9.93
C ARG A 61 -12.65 -5.44 11.23
N GLY A 62 -12.36 -6.30 12.20
CA GLY A 62 -11.71 -5.93 13.45
C GLY A 62 -10.32 -5.36 13.22
N THR A 63 -9.49 -6.05 12.44
CA THR A 63 -8.14 -5.61 12.08
C THR A 63 -8.15 -4.32 11.26
N GLU A 64 -9.01 -4.21 10.26
CA GLU A 64 -9.17 -3.01 9.42
C GLU A 64 -9.55 -1.78 10.27
N THR A 65 -10.52 -1.96 11.19
CA THR A 65 -10.96 -0.90 12.09
C THR A 65 -9.85 -0.49 13.06
N ALA A 66 -9.13 -1.46 13.63
CA ALA A 66 -8.02 -1.19 14.54
C ALA A 66 -6.87 -0.45 13.82
N LEU A 67 -6.50 -0.89 12.62
CA LEU A 67 -5.45 -0.25 11.82
C LEU A 67 -5.85 1.18 11.43
N LYS A 68 -7.08 1.37 10.95
CA LYS A 68 -7.59 2.72 10.63
C LYS A 68 -7.54 3.65 11.85
N LYS A 69 -7.93 3.15 13.02
CA LYS A 69 -7.85 3.93 14.26
C LYS A 69 -6.41 4.33 14.59
N GLN A 70 -5.46 3.39 14.52
CA GLN A 70 -4.05 3.68 14.77
C GLN A 70 -3.51 4.76 13.82
N LEU A 71 -3.87 4.69 12.53
CA LEU A 71 -3.45 5.69 11.54
C LEU A 71 -4.03 7.08 11.82
N LEU A 72 -5.32 7.16 12.16
CA LEU A 72 -5.99 8.42 12.48
C LEU A 72 -5.50 9.03 13.81
N GLU A 73 -4.97 8.23 14.72
CA GLU A 73 -4.33 8.70 15.96
C GLU A 73 -2.87 9.14 15.73
N ALA A 74 -2.15 8.45 14.85
CA ALA A 74 -0.74 8.75 14.57
C ALA A 74 -0.55 9.99 13.69
N VAL A 75 -1.49 10.29 12.81
CA VAL A 75 -1.39 11.37 11.82
C VAL A 75 -2.38 12.49 12.14
N SER A 76 -1.93 13.74 12.05
CA SER A 76 -2.80 14.91 12.25
C SER A 76 -3.95 14.95 11.23
N ASP A 77 -5.15 15.39 11.68
CA ASP A 77 -6.35 15.50 10.82
C ASP A 77 -6.08 16.39 9.59
N THR A 78 -5.15 17.36 9.67
CA THR A 78 -4.78 18.21 8.52
C THR A 78 -4.38 17.42 7.28
N PHE A 79 -3.64 16.31 7.45
CA PHE A 79 -3.14 15.49 6.34
C PHE A 79 -4.13 14.41 5.87
N THR A 80 -5.23 14.21 6.60
CA THR A 80 -6.23 13.16 6.29
C THR A 80 -7.62 13.74 5.99
N LYS A 81 -7.85 15.02 6.29
CA LYS A 81 -9.12 15.73 6.14
C LYS A 81 -9.70 15.68 4.73
N THR A 82 -8.85 15.61 3.70
CA THR A 82 -9.27 15.47 2.30
C THR A 82 -10.09 14.20 2.06
N LEU A 83 -9.81 13.13 2.80
CA LEU A 83 -10.52 11.85 2.73
C LEU A 83 -11.81 11.84 3.58
N LYS A 84 -12.00 12.84 4.45
CA LYS A 84 -13.08 12.85 5.44
C LYS A 84 -14.41 13.23 4.79
N HIS A 85 -15.37 12.31 4.82
CA HIS A 85 -16.72 12.62 4.37
C HIS A 85 -17.45 13.54 5.36
N LYS A 86 -18.15 14.56 4.85
CA LYS A 86 -18.83 15.58 5.67
C LYS A 86 -19.79 14.99 6.71
N MET A 87 -20.55 13.96 6.32
CA MET A 87 -21.59 13.35 7.18
C MET A 87 -21.15 12.05 7.84
N TYR A 88 -20.22 11.32 7.22
CA TYR A 88 -19.86 9.95 7.63
C TYR A 88 -18.42 9.84 8.15
N GLY A 89 -17.68 10.96 8.19
CA GLY A 89 -16.26 10.98 8.57
C GLY A 89 -15.45 10.00 7.71
N TYR A 90 -14.66 9.15 8.38
CA TYR A 90 -13.83 8.13 7.74
C TYR A 90 -14.52 6.76 7.63
N ALA A 91 -15.85 6.69 7.70
CA ALA A 91 -16.57 5.40 7.68
C ALA A 91 -16.36 4.63 6.37
N GLN A 92 -16.35 5.33 5.23
CA GLN A 92 -16.19 4.75 3.89
C GLN A 92 -14.74 4.62 3.44
N VAL A 93 -13.79 5.15 4.22
CA VAL A 93 -12.37 5.13 3.90
C VAL A 93 -11.72 3.94 4.59
N THR A 94 -10.95 3.17 3.83
CA THR A 94 -10.15 2.03 4.29
C THR A 94 -8.80 2.51 4.81
N ALA A 95 -8.15 1.71 5.66
CA ALA A 95 -6.80 2.01 6.14
C ALA A 95 -5.78 2.12 4.97
N ARG A 96 -5.97 1.32 3.92
CA ARG A 96 -5.14 1.34 2.72
C ARG A 96 -5.25 2.65 1.96
N GLU A 97 -6.46 3.19 1.80
CA GLU A 97 -6.67 4.49 1.12
C GLU A 97 -6.03 5.64 1.89
N ILE A 98 -6.06 5.61 3.23
CA ILE A 98 -5.37 6.60 4.06
C ILE A 98 -3.86 6.54 3.79
N LEU A 99 -3.25 5.36 3.86
CA LEU A 99 -1.82 5.18 3.59
C LEU A 99 -1.44 5.60 2.16
N ALA A 100 -2.23 5.19 1.17
CA ALA A 100 -2.00 5.54 -0.22
C ALA A 100 -2.09 7.05 -0.46
N HIS A 101 -3.03 7.75 0.20
CA HIS A 101 -3.13 9.20 0.13
C HIS A 101 -1.90 9.88 0.73
N LEU A 102 -1.47 9.43 1.91
CA LEU A 102 -0.31 10.00 2.60
C LEU A 102 0.97 9.81 1.77
N ASP A 103 1.18 8.61 1.24
CA ASP A 103 2.30 8.32 0.34
C ASP A 103 2.24 9.13 -0.97
N ALA A 104 1.05 9.23 -1.56
CA ALA A 104 0.87 9.97 -2.80
C ALA A 104 1.12 11.47 -2.66
N ALA A 105 0.60 12.08 -1.59
CA ALA A 105 0.62 13.53 -1.40
C ALA A 105 1.84 14.04 -0.63
N TYR A 106 2.39 13.23 0.28
CA TYR A 106 3.42 13.64 1.24
C TYR A 106 4.60 12.66 1.34
N GLY A 107 4.54 11.50 0.68
CA GLY A 107 5.62 10.50 0.70
C GLY A 107 6.71 10.74 -0.36
N THR A 108 6.64 11.84 -1.10
CA THR A 108 7.62 12.18 -2.14
C THR A 108 8.56 13.24 -1.61
N VAL A 109 9.86 13.01 -1.76
CA VAL A 109 10.90 13.99 -1.43
C VAL A 109 10.76 15.21 -2.31
N ASP A 110 10.66 16.38 -1.68
CA ASP A 110 10.56 17.66 -2.37
C ASP A 110 11.92 18.35 -2.52
N ALA A 111 11.92 19.53 -3.16
CA ALA A 111 13.15 20.29 -3.37
C ALA A 111 13.72 20.86 -2.07
N ASP A 112 12.86 21.12 -1.08
CA ASP A 112 13.29 21.62 0.23
C ASP A 112 13.97 20.50 1.02
N ASP A 113 13.48 19.26 0.94
CA ASP A 113 14.11 18.08 1.54
C ASP A 113 15.53 17.83 0.96
N ILE A 114 15.71 18.02 -0.35
CA ILE A 114 17.02 17.93 -1.01
C ILE A 114 17.95 19.03 -0.51
N LYS A 115 17.44 20.26 -0.41
CA LYS A 115 18.19 21.40 0.11
C LYS A 115 18.60 21.19 1.57
N ASP A 116 17.69 20.70 2.41
CA ASP A 116 17.97 20.37 3.81
C ASP A 116 19.01 19.24 3.93
N ASN A 117 19.04 18.29 3.00
CA ASN A 117 20.09 17.29 2.92
C ASN A 117 21.45 17.92 2.56
N GLU A 118 21.49 18.82 1.59
CA GLU A 118 22.69 19.56 1.20
C GLU A 118 23.21 20.44 2.35
N GLU A 119 22.33 21.16 3.04
CA GLU A 119 22.67 21.99 4.20
C GLU A 119 23.24 21.14 5.34
N ARG A 120 22.62 19.97 5.64
CA ARG A 120 23.15 19.02 6.63
C ARG A 120 24.49 18.43 6.21
N MET A 121 24.68 18.11 4.94
CA MET A 121 25.95 17.59 4.42
C MET A 121 27.07 18.63 4.55
N ASN A 122 26.78 19.90 4.28
CA ASN A 122 27.76 21.00 4.33
C ASN A 122 27.91 21.64 5.72
N ALA A 123 27.18 21.17 6.73
CA ALA A 123 27.25 21.70 8.08
C ALA A 123 28.69 21.61 8.63
N THR A 124 29.16 22.71 9.23
CA THR A 124 30.52 22.80 9.79
C THR A 124 30.71 21.80 10.93
N TRP A 125 31.61 20.83 10.73
CA TRP A 125 31.98 19.88 11.78
C TRP A 125 32.85 20.53 12.86
N ASN A 126 32.60 20.16 14.13
CA ASN A 126 33.36 20.64 15.28
C ASN A 126 34.57 19.74 15.57
N PRO A 127 35.82 20.23 15.51
CA PRO A 127 37.02 19.44 15.77
C PRO A 127 37.16 18.87 17.19
N SER A 128 36.31 19.30 18.12
CA SER A 128 36.25 18.75 19.48
C SER A 128 35.44 17.44 19.55
N GLN A 129 34.70 17.09 18.49
CA GLN A 129 33.94 15.85 18.38
C GLN A 129 34.76 14.76 17.66
N PRO A 130 34.38 13.48 17.78
CA PRO A 130 34.98 12.42 16.99
C PRO A 130 34.85 12.69 15.48
N ILE A 131 35.89 12.36 14.71
CA ILE A 131 35.86 12.46 13.25
C ILE A 131 34.80 11.54 12.61
N GLU A 132 34.40 10.48 13.31
CA GLU A 132 33.32 9.58 12.88
C GLU A 132 32.00 10.31 12.67
N ASP A 133 31.73 11.39 13.40
CA ASP A 133 30.51 12.18 13.24
C ASP A 133 30.46 12.85 11.86
N LEU A 134 31.60 13.34 11.36
CA LEU A 134 31.72 13.87 10.00
C LEU A 134 31.49 12.77 8.96
N TYR A 135 32.06 11.58 9.17
CA TYR A 135 31.84 10.45 8.26
C TYR A 135 30.39 10.00 8.24
N ASN A 136 29.71 9.99 9.40
CA ASN A 136 28.30 9.66 9.48
C ASN A 136 27.45 10.72 8.79
N GLN A 137 27.73 12.01 8.99
CA GLN A 137 27.06 13.12 8.28
C GLN A 137 27.13 12.94 6.75
N VAL A 138 28.31 12.62 6.21
CA VAL A 138 28.48 12.38 4.76
C VAL A 138 27.78 11.11 4.31
N LYS A 139 27.86 10.01 5.08
CA LYS A 139 27.18 8.75 4.76
C LYS A 139 25.66 8.89 4.75
N ASP A 140 25.10 9.62 5.72
CA ASP A 140 23.67 9.87 5.81
C ASP A 140 23.19 10.69 4.61
N ALA A 141 23.97 11.70 4.19
CA ALA A 141 23.67 12.49 3.00
C ALA A 141 23.73 11.67 1.70
N GLN A 142 24.73 10.78 1.56
CA GLN A 142 24.84 9.86 0.44
C GLN A 142 23.69 8.85 0.42
N LYS A 143 23.30 8.34 1.59
CA LYS A 143 22.19 7.40 1.71
C LYS A 143 20.88 8.05 1.31
N PHE A 144 20.61 9.27 1.80
CA PHE A 144 19.44 10.05 1.40
C PHE A 144 19.42 10.26 -0.13
N ALA A 145 20.55 10.67 -0.71
CA ALA A 145 20.64 10.84 -2.16
C ALA A 145 20.37 9.52 -2.90
N ALA A 146 20.96 8.39 -2.49
CA ALA A 146 20.74 7.10 -3.14
C ALA A 146 19.29 6.58 -3.02
N ASP A 147 18.66 6.78 -1.86
CA ASP A 147 17.25 6.40 -1.62
C ASP A 147 16.28 7.28 -2.45
N HIS A 148 16.74 8.47 -2.87
CA HIS A 148 15.93 9.49 -3.54
C HIS A 148 16.51 10.01 -4.86
N ASP A 149 17.43 9.27 -5.51
CA ASP A 149 18.07 9.57 -6.81
C ASP A 149 17.10 9.41 -8.00
N GLY A 150 15.83 9.71 -7.75
CA GLY A 150 14.72 9.64 -8.68
C GLY A 150 14.70 10.80 -9.65
N CYS A 151 15.78 11.08 -10.37
CA CYS A 151 15.77 11.95 -11.57
C CYS A 151 14.88 11.36 -12.72
N ARG A 152 13.93 10.46 -12.43
CA ARG A 152 13.17 9.72 -13.46
C ARG A 152 11.77 9.22 -13.09
N GLN A 153 11.19 9.60 -11.96
CA GLN A 153 9.78 9.30 -11.70
C GLN A 153 8.97 10.57 -11.90
N GLY A 154 8.41 10.76 -13.10
CA GLY A 154 7.58 11.92 -13.49
C GLY A 154 6.25 12.04 -12.72
N LYS A 155 6.31 12.03 -11.38
CA LYS A 155 5.18 12.29 -10.49
C LYS A 155 5.13 13.79 -10.26
N THR A 156 3.99 14.39 -10.59
CA THR A 156 3.79 15.84 -10.44
C THR A 156 3.96 16.26 -8.98
N PRO A 157 4.64 17.39 -8.70
CA PRO A 157 4.74 17.93 -7.34
C PRO A 157 3.37 18.14 -6.71
N ASN A 158 3.31 18.00 -5.38
CA ASN A 158 2.14 18.36 -4.59
C ASN A 158 1.73 19.82 -4.91
N PRO A 159 0.45 20.11 -5.22
CA PRO A 159 0.00 21.45 -5.59
C PRO A 159 0.15 22.50 -4.47
N HIS A 160 0.56 22.10 -3.27
CA HIS A 160 0.80 23.00 -2.14
C HIS A 160 2.28 23.39 -1.93
N SER A 161 3.23 22.84 -2.68
CA SER A 161 4.62 23.35 -2.68
C SER A 161 4.83 24.30 -3.86
N GLU A 162 4.69 25.60 -3.60
CA GLU A 162 5.08 26.66 -4.54
C GLU A 162 6.61 26.78 -4.56
N GLY A 163 7.28 25.78 -5.16
CA GLY A 163 8.75 25.69 -5.20
C GLY A 163 9.26 25.29 -6.59
N SER A 164 9.67 26.29 -7.35
CA SER A 164 10.55 26.29 -8.53
C SER A 164 10.82 24.95 -9.26
N ARG A 165 10.29 24.85 -10.49
CA ARG A 165 10.76 23.91 -11.52
C ARG A 165 12.17 24.29 -11.99
N ILE A 166 13.20 23.61 -11.51
CA ILE A 166 14.53 23.62 -12.15
C ILE A 166 15.20 22.25 -12.03
N CYS A 167 14.84 21.32 -12.92
CA CYS A 167 15.80 20.31 -13.36
C CYS A 167 16.53 20.90 -14.57
N GLU A 168 17.54 21.72 -14.28
CA GLU A 168 18.46 22.24 -15.29
C GLU A 168 19.33 21.07 -15.76
N GLN A 169 19.28 20.81 -17.07
CA GLN A 169 20.07 19.81 -17.75
C GLN A 169 21.56 20.07 -17.45
N SER A 170 22.23 19.14 -16.77
CA SER A 170 23.69 19.12 -16.76
C SER A 170 24.14 18.67 -18.14
N ASP A 171 24.49 19.65 -18.97
CA ASP A 171 25.23 19.50 -20.21
C ASP A 171 26.55 18.75 -19.96
N GLU A 172 26.63 17.49 -20.36
CA GLU A 172 27.91 16.87 -20.73
C GLU A 172 28.11 16.98 -22.25
N PRO A 173 29.21 17.58 -22.74
CA PRO A 173 29.51 17.54 -24.15
C PRO A 173 30.15 16.19 -24.49
N ASN A 174 29.69 15.60 -25.59
CA ASN A 174 30.33 14.54 -26.37
C ASN A 174 29.88 13.09 -26.10
N HIS A 175 28.88 12.65 -26.86
CA HIS A 175 29.11 11.48 -27.72
C HIS A 175 28.44 11.68 -29.09
N GLN A 176 29.30 11.73 -30.10
CA GLN A 176 28.96 11.77 -31.52
C GLN A 176 28.15 10.54 -31.94
N ASN A 177 27.19 10.76 -32.84
CA ASN A 177 26.40 9.79 -33.62
C ASN A 177 25.50 8.85 -32.77
N ALA A 178 24.19 8.84 -33.01
CA ALA A 178 23.63 8.05 -34.09
C ALA A 178 22.45 8.77 -34.78
N ASN A 179 22.50 8.70 -36.09
CA ASN A 179 21.47 9.06 -37.04
C ASN A 179 20.31 8.07 -36.92
N CYS A 180 19.06 8.54 -36.89
CA CYS A 180 17.88 7.72 -37.16
C CYS A 180 17.16 8.32 -38.36
N ASP A 181 17.18 7.57 -39.46
CA ASP A 181 16.15 7.63 -40.51
C ASP A 181 14.76 7.30 -39.93
#